data_AF-A0A1Y5TN76-F1
#
_entry.id   AF-A0A1Y5TN76-F1
#
_cell.length_a   1.000
_cell.length_b   1.000
_cell.length_c   1.000
_cell.angle_alpha   90.00
_cell.angle_beta   90.00
_cell.angle_gamma   90.00
#
_symmetry.space_group_name_H-M   'P 1'
#
loop_
_entity.id
_entity.type
_entity.pdbx_description
1 polymer ?
#
loop_
_entity_poly.entity_id
_entity_poly.type
_entity_poly.pdbx_seq_one_letter_code
_entity_poly.pdbx_strand_id
1 'polypeptide(L)' 'MSFGNPDFVRYAEAYGARGSRVSAVADLVAVLEAAFAGGGVHLVDVPIDYSENTRVLVDELRNRSPDVNCG' A
#
# COMPACT_ATOMS: atom_id res chain seq x y z
N MET A 1 4.61 -18.66 -15.21
CA MET A 1 3.31 -18.07 -14.77
C MET A 1 3.66 -16.81 -14.00
N SER A 2 3.39 -15.62 -14.55
CA SER A 2 3.67 -14.38 -13.82
C SER A 2 2.51 -14.10 -12.88
N PHE A 3 2.74 -14.21 -11.57
CA PHE A 3 1.83 -13.66 -10.57
C PHE A 3 2.02 -12.13 -10.61
N GLY A 4 1.31 -11.49 -11.53
CA GLY A 4 1.19 -10.04 -11.57
C GLY A 4 0.25 -9.55 -10.47
N ASN A 5 0.45 -8.32 -10.02
CA ASN A 5 -0.48 -7.69 -9.10
C ASN A 5 -1.86 -7.59 -9.79
N PRO A 6 -2.96 -8.02 -9.14
CA PRO A 6 -4.28 -8.01 -9.77
C PRO A 6 -4.73 -6.57 -10.07
N ASP A 7 -5.66 -6.45 -11.00
CA ASP A 7 -6.30 -5.19 -11.29
C ASP A 7 -7.37 -4.88 -10.25
N PHE A 8 -6.95 -4.21 -9.17
CA PHE A 8 -7.83 -3.84 -8.06
C PHE A 8 -8.92 -2.84 -8.47
N VAL A 9 -8.70 -2.05 -9.53
CA VAL A 9 -9.71 -1.12 -10.05
C VAL A 9 -10.88 -1.91 -10.62
N ARG A 10 -10.59 -2.85 -11.52
CA ARG A 10 -11.62 -3.71 -12.11
C ARG A 10 -12.29 -4.61 -11.09
N TYR A 11 -11.55 -5.04 -10.06
CA TYR A 11 -12.12 -5.76 -8.94
C TYR A 11 -13.17 -4.91 -8.22
N ALA A 12 -12.85 -3.67 -7.85
CA ALA A 12 -13.80 -2.77 -7.19
C ALA A 12 -15.07 -2.53 -8.04
N GLU A 13 -14.89 -2.27 -9.34
CA GLU A 13 -15.99 -2.08 -10.29
C GLU A 13 -16.93 -3.29 -10.38
N ALA A 14 -16.39 -4.51 -10.33
CA ALA A 14 -17.18 -5.73 -10.37
C ALA A 14 -18.15 -5.89 -9.18
N TYR A 15 -17.85 -5.26 -8.04
CA TYR A 15 -18.70 -5.23 -6.85
C TYR A 15 -19.55 -3.94 -6.74
N GLY A 16 -19.56 -3.10 -7.76
CA GLY A 16 -20.29 -1.83 -7.77
C GLY A 16 -19.63 -0.72 -6.95
N ALA A 17 -18.36 -0.89 -6.56
CA ALA A 17 -17.54 0.16 -5.98
C ALA A 17 -16.78 0.94 -7.06
N ARG A 18 -16.25 2.11 -6.71
CA ARG A 18 -15.33 2.85 -7.58
C ARG A 18 -13.89 2.46 -7.29
N GLY A 19 -13.14 2.11 -8.33
CA GLY A 19 -11.70 1.89 -8.23
C GLY A 19 -10.92 3.12 -8.71
N SER A 20 -9.80 3.42 -8.07
CA SER A 20 -8.84 4.45 -8.51
C SER A 20 -7.42 3.97 -8.26
N ARG A 21 -6.51 4.19 -9.21
CA ARG A 21 -5.09 3.88 -9.07
C ARG A 21 -4.28 5.17 -9.05
N VAL A 22 -3.43 5.31 -8.04
CA VAL A 22 -2.51 6.44 -7.89
C VAL A 22 -1.21 6.11 -8.62
N SER A 23 -0.84 6.93 -9.62
CA SER A 23 0.40 6.77 -10.39
C SER A 23 1.59 7.52 -9.81
N ALA A 24 1.34 8.66 -9.15
CA ALA A 24 2.35 9.49 -8.52
C ALA A 24 1.89 9.99 -7.15
N VAL A 25 2.84 10.26 -6.25
CA VAL A 25 2.57 10.77 -4.90
C VAL A 25 1.76 12.08 -4.94
N ALA A 26 2.02 12.94 -5.93
CA ALA A 26 1.30 14.20 -6.11
C ALA A 26 -0.20 14.01 -6.38
N ASP A 27 -0.59 12.88 -6.97
CA ASP A 27 -1.99 12.60 -7.32
C ASP A 27 -2.81 12.10 -6.14
N LEU A 28 -2.15 11.65 -5.06
CA LEU A 28 -2.81 11.00 -3.92
C LEU A 28 -3.87 11.90 -3.28
N VAL A 29 -3.56 13.18 -3.07
CA VAL A 29 -4.49 14.12 -2.43
C VAL A 29 -5.73 14.31 -3.28
N ALA A 30 -5.57 14.57 -4.58
CA ALA A 30 -6.70 14.79 -5.48
C ALA A 30 -7.58 13.54 -5.63
N VAL A 31 -6.98 12.34 -5.68
CA VAL A 31 -7.71 11.07 -5.74
C VAL A 31 -8.52 10.83 -4.47
N LEU A 32 -7.96 11.13 -3.30
CA LEU A 32 -8.67 11.01 -2.02
C LEU A 32 -9.84 12.01 -1.93
N GLU A 33 -9.63 13.28 -2.32
CA GLU A 33 -10.69 14.28 -2.35
C GLU A 33 -11.85 13.86 -3.28
N ALA A 34 -11.54 13.33 -4.47
CA ALA A 34 -12.53 12.81 -5.40
C ALA A 34 -13.29 11.61 -4.81
N ALA A 35 -12.61 10.71 -4.09
CA ALA A 35 -13.23 9.56 -3.43
C ALA A 35 -14.20 10.02 -2.32
N PHE A 36 -13.79 10.98 -1.49
CA PHE A 36 -14.64 11.53 -0.44
C PHE A 36 -15.87 12.25 -1.00
N ALA A 37 -15.69 13.07 -2.05
CA ALA A 37 -16.79 13.78 -2.69
C ALA A 37 -17.75 12.82 -3.44
N GLY A 38 -17.24 11.71 -3.96
CA GLY A 38 -18.00 10.78 -4.79
C GLY A 38 -19.05 9.96 -4.06
N GLY A 39 -18.93 9.80 -2.73
CA GLY A 39 -19.82 9.01 -1.89
C GLY A 39 -19.84 7.51 -2.22
N GLY A 40 -20.34 6.67 -1.32
CA GLY A 40 -20.35 5.21 -1.50
C GLY A 40 -18.98 4.56 -1.24
N VAL A 41 -18.74 3.39 -1.85
CA VAL A 41 -17.52 2.61 -1.63
C VAL A 41 -16.47 2.94 -2.69
N HIS A 42 -15.28 3.30 -2.24
CA HIS A 42 -14.13 3.60 -3.09
C HIS A 42 -12.94 2.75 -2.67
N LEU A 43 -12.25 2.19 -3.65
CA LEU A 43 -11.00 1.47 -3.49
C LEU A 43 -9.89 2.27 -4.17
N VAL A 44 -8.89 2.69 -3.39
CA VAL A 44 -7.73 3.43 -3.87
C VAL A 44 -6.50 2.53 -3.81
N ASP A 45 -5.98 2.17 -4.98
CA ASP A 45 -4.76 1.39 -5.16
C ASP A 45 -3.53 2.31 -5.22
N VAL A 46 -2.64 2.20 -4.24
CA VAL A 46 -1.44 3.02 -4.11
C VAL A 46 -0.20 2.13 -4.16
N PRO A 47 0.68 2.28 -5.17
CA PRO A 47 1.92 1.51 -5.25
C PRO A 47 2.86 1.97 -4.13
N ILE A 48 3.32 1.01 -3.33
CA ILE A 48 4.34 1.26 -2.30
C ILE A 48 5.68 0.77 -2.84
N ASP A 49 6.65 1.67 -2.89
CA ASP A 49 8.04 1.29 -3.13
C ASP A 49 8.66 0.79 -1.81
N TYR A 50 8.93 -0.51 -1.75
CA TYR A 50 9.55 -1.18 -0.60
C TYR A 50 11.08 -1.23 -0.69
N SER A 51 11.70 -0.55 -1.66
CA SER A 51 13.17 -0.48 -1.81
C SER A 51 13.88 -0.13 -0.49
N GLU A 52 13.31 0.78 0.30
CA GLU A 52 13.87 1.23 1.59
C GLU A 52 13.58 0.28 2.77
N ASN A 53 12.59 -0.62 2.66
CA ASN A 53 12.14 -1.47 3.77
C ASN A 53 13.12 -2.62 4.11
N THR A 54 13.99 -2.98 3.16
CA THR A 54 15.01 -4.03 3.38
C THR A 54 15.97 -3.64 4.50
N ARG A 55 16.33 -2.36 4.61
CA ARG A 55 17.32 -1.86 5.55
C ARG A 55 16.85 -1.94 7.01
N VAL A 56 15.59 -1.63 7.28
CA VAL A 56 15.06 -1.56 8.66
C VAL A 56 14.64 -2.94 9.18
N LEU A 57 13.91 -3.72 8.38
CA LEU A 57 13.36 -5.00 8.86
C LEU A 57 14.36 -6.16 8.84
N VAL A 58 15.36 -6.14 7.96
CA VAL A 58 16.33 -7.25 7.83
C VAL A 58 17.61 -6.99 8.61
N ASP A 59 18.15 -5.76 8.54
CA ASP A 59 19.46 -5.45 9.14
C ASP A 59 19.36 -4.93 10.59
N GLU A 60 18.38 -4.06 10.91
CA GLU A 60 18.28 -3.49 12.28
C GLU A 60 17.75 -4.50 13.31
N LEU A 61 16.79 -5.35 12.94
CA LEU A 61 16.25 -6.38 13.84
C LEU A 61 17.22 -7.55 14.09
N ARG A 62 18.16 -7.81 13.17
CA ARG A 62 19.23 -8.81 13.37
C ARG A 62 20.28 -8.38 14.40
N ASN A 63 20.48 -7.08 14.58
CA ASN A 63 21.53 -6.53 15.46
C ASN A 63 21.06 -6.22 16.89
N ARG A 64 19.77 -6.41 17.22
CA ARG A 64 19.31 -6.45 18.62
C ARG A 64 19.26 -7.89 19.11
N SER A 65 20.40 -8.42 19.54
CA SER A 65 20.37 -9.46 20.57
C SER A 65 19.63 -8.90 21.79
N PRO A 66 18.61 -9.58 22.33
CA PRO A 66 18.07 -9.17 23.63
C PRO A 66 19.21 -9.32 24.63
N ASP A 67 19.61 -8.22 25.28
CA ASP A 67 20.47 -8.25 26.46
C ASP A 67 19.72 -9.00 27.57
N VAL A 68 19.75 -10.32 27.52
CA VAL A 68 19.33 -11.18 28.61
C VAL A 68 20.54 -11.29 29.53
N ASN A 69 20.75 -10.25 30.34
CA ASN A 69 21.59 -10.33 31.51
C ASN A 69 20.81 -11.11 32.59
N CYS A 70 20.93 -12.43 32.57
CA CYS A 70 20.65 -13.26 33.75
C CYS A 70 21.94 -13.31 34.56
N GLY A 71 21.88 -12.81 35.79
CA GLY A 71 23.03 -12.60 36.69
C GLY A 71 23.71 -13.86 37.21
#